data_AF-A0A7K9CQB6-F1
#
_entry.id   AF-A0A7K9CQB6-F1
#
_cell.length_a   1.000
_cell.length_b   1.000
_cell.length_c   1.000
_cell.angle_alpha   90.00
_cell.angle_beta   90.00
_cell.angle_gamma   90.00
#
_symmetry.space_group_name_H-M   'P 1'
#
loop_
_entity.id
_entity.type
_entity.pdbx_description
1 polymer ?
#
loop_
_entity_poly.entity_id
_entity_poly.type
_entity_poly.pdbx_seq_one_letter_code
_entity_poly.pdbx_strand_id
1 'polypeptide(L)'
;GASQGRTDCYGSVDRIQTSGASCATAKPERLSYCGVRASEKIAEGDLRAMDQYKTIIKRVGERLCVEPALIAGIISRESHAGKALRNGLGDNGNGFGLMQVDKRYHTIKGAWNSETHVTQGTEILISMIKTIQKKFPHWTKDQQLKGKLQA
;
A
#
# COMPACT_ATOMS: atom_id res chain seq x y z
N GLY A 1 -22.73 -4.50 18.20
CA GLY A 1 -21.31 -4.18 18.00
C GLY A 1 -20.83 -4.94 16.80
N ALA A 2 -20.37 -4.27 15.74
CA ALA A 2 -19.84 -4.95 14.56
C ALA A 2 -18.50 -5.60 14.96
N SER A 3 -18.41 -6.92 14.85
CA SER A 3 -17.14 -7.63 14.94
C SER A 3 -16.22 -7.04 13.86
N GLN A 4 -15.21 -6.27 14.26
CA GLN A 4 -14.17 -5.87 13.34
C GLN A 4 -13.53 -7.16 12.80
N GLY A 5 -13.61 -7.37 11.49
CA GLY A 5 -12.99 -8.53 10.86
C GLY A 5 -11.51 -8.57 11.19
N ARG A 6 -10.95 -9.77 11.32
CA ARG A 6 -9.51 -9.96 11.56
C ARG A 6 -8.74 -9.37 10.37
N THR A 7 -7.76 -8.49 10.62
CA THR A 7 -6.94 -7.86 9.57
C THR A 7 -5.43 -8.13 9.72
N ASP A 8 -5.02 -8.93 10.71
CA ASP A 8 -3.62 -9.13 11.09
C ASP A 8 -3.00 -10.45 10.57
N CYS A 9 -3.62 -11.08 9.56
CA CYS A 9 -3.20 -12.42 9.10
C CYS A 9 -1.75 -12.46 8.60
N TYR A 10 -1.26 -11.34 8.07
CA TYR A 10 0.06 -11.20 7.43
C TYR A 10 1.08 -10.41 8.26
N GLY A 11 0.73 -10.06 9.50
CA GLY A 11 1.52 -9.15 10.34
C GLY A 11 0.76 -7.86 10.64
N SER A 12 1.36 -6.99 11.44
CA SER A 12 0.78 -5.69 11.80
C SER A 12 1.78 -4.56 11.60
N VAL A 13 1.33 -3.47 10.98
CA VAL A 13 2.18 -2.31 10.68
C VAL A 13 2.68 -1.64 11.96
N ASP A 14 1.90 -1.66 13.04
CA ASP A 14 2.25 -1.05 14.32
C ASP A 14 3.44 -1.74 15.01
N ARG A 15 3.73 -2.99 14.63
CA ARG A 15 4.85 -3.78 15.17
C ARG A 15 6.09 -3.74 14.28
N ILE A 16 6.03 -3.04 13.15
CA ILE A 16 7.15 -2.93 12.20
C ILE A 16 7.97 -1.67 12.50
N GLN A 17 9.20 -1.87 12.98
CA GLN A 17 10.16 -0.77 13.05
C GLN A 17 10.55 -0.31 11.64
N THR A 18 10.49 0.99 11.38
CA THR A 18 10.84 1.60 10.08
C THR A 18 11.73 2.81 10.27
N SER A 19 12.66 3.02 9.34
CA SER A 19 13.44 4.26 9.24
C SER A 19 12.68 5.36 8.49
N GLY A 20 11.53 5.06 7.90
CA GLY A 20 10.72 5.99 7.12
C GLY A 20 11.32 6.37 5.76
N ALA A 21 10.91 7.52 5.24
CA ALA A 21 11.25 7.96 3.90
C ALA A 21 12.74 8.32 3.77
N SER A 22 13.40 7.81 2.73
CA SER A 22 14.74 8.28 2.37
C SER A 22 14.69 9.75 1.93
N CYS A 23 15.84 10.43 1.94
CA CYS A 23 15.92 11.78 1.38
C CYS A 23 15.64 11.84 -0.12
N ALA A 24 15.88 10.74 -0.86
CA ALA A 24 15.47 10.63 -2.26
C ALA A 24 13.95 10.64 -2.43
N THR A 25 13.20 10.11 -1.46
CA THR A 25 11.73 10.17 -1.42
C THR A 25 11.24 11.53 -0.92
N ALA A 26 11.85 12.10 0.12
CA ALA A 26 11.36 13.32 0.75
C ALA A 26 11.63 14.60 -0.06
N LYS A 27 12.73 14.67 -0.82
CA LYS A 27 13.10 15.86 -1.60
C LYS A 27 12.08 16.22 -2.70
N PRO A 28 11.60 15.29 -3.55
CA PRO A 28 10.53 15.57 -4.52
C PRO A 28 9.25 16.11 -3.88
N GLU A 29 8.95 15.68 -2.65
CA GLU A 29 7.83 16.15 -1.82
C GLU A 29 8.08 17.53 -1.18
N ARG A 30 9.21 18.17 -1.51
CA ARG A 30 9.63 19.50 -1.03
C ARG A 30 9.85 19.55 0.49
N LEU A 31 10.23 18.42 1.09
CA LEU A 31 10.59 18.35 2.50
C LEU A 31 12.11 18.53 2.68
N SER A 32 12.49 19.33 3.67
CA SER A 32 13.89 19.56 4.06
C SER A 32 14.46 18.49 5.01
N TYR A 33 13.64 17.52 5.39
CA TYR A 33 13.98 16.45 6.33
C TYR A 33 13.52 15.10 5.79
N CYS A 34 14.08 14.02 6.34
CA CYS A 34 13.85 12.65 5.92
C CYS A 34 13.41 11.81 7.13
N GLY A 35 13.21 10.51 6.93
CA GLY A 35 12.87 9.55 7.97
C GLY A 35 11.37 9.44 8.24
N VAL A 36 11.01 8.92 9.42
CA VAL A 36 9.62 8.65 9.82
C VAL A 36 8.74 9.89 9.71
N ARG A 37 9.21 11.03 10.25
CA ARG A 37 8.47 12.30 10.18
C ARG A 37 8.16 12.73 8.75
N ALA A 38 9.06 12.47 7.80
CA ALA A 38 8.82 12.79 6.40
C ALA A 38 7.73 11.88 5.81
N SER A 39 7.76 10.58 6.10
CA SER A 39 6.69 9.65 5.70
C SER A 39 5.32 10.08 6.24
N GLU A 40 5.25 10.43 7.53
CA GLU A 40 4.02 10.91 8.16
C GLU A 40 3.50 12.19 7.50
N LYS A 41 4.40 13.14 7.19
CA LYS A 41 4.01 14.39 6.55
C LYS A 41 3.45 14.18 5.13
N ILE A 42 4.06 13.28 4.37
CA ILE A 42 3.58 12.92 3.03
C ILE A 42 2.20 12.25 3.13
N ALA A 43 2.05 11.28 4.03
CA ALA A 43 0.77 10.60 4.27
C ALA A 43 -0.34 11.57 4.72
N GLU A 44 -0.01 12.55 5.57
CA GLU A 44 -0.93 13.63 5.97
C GLU A 44 -1.40 14.44 4.75
N GLY A 45 -0.49 14.78 3.83
CA GLY A 45 -0.81 15.48 2.58
C GLY A 45 -1.73 14.69 1.64
N ASP A 46 -1.81 13.38 1.81
CA ASP A 46 -2.67 12.48 1.04
C ASP A 46 -4.01 12.20 1.72
N LEU A 47 -4.15 12.49 3.02
CA LEU A 47 -5.27 12.05 3.84
C LEU A 47 -6.65 12.44 3.27
N ARG A 48 -6.79 13.69 2.82
CA ARG A 48 -8.06 14.19 2.25
C ARG A 48 -8.46 13.44 0.97
N ALA A 49 -7.49 13.07 0.14
CA ALA A 49 -7.76 12.29 -1.07
C ALA A 49 -8.04 10.82 -0.70
N MET A 50 -7.28 10.28 0.27
CA MET A 50 -7.45 8.93 0.78
C MET A 50 -8.84 8.67 1.37
N ASP A 51 -9.43 9.67 2.05
CA ASP A 51 -10.74 9.54 2.67
C ASP A 51 -11.86 9.16 1.66
N GLN A 52 -11.71 9.51 0.39
CA GLN A 52 -12.64 9.11 -0.68
C GLN A 52 -12.70 7.60 -0.88
N TYR A 53 -11.60 6.89 -0.58
CA TYR A 53 -11.45 5.45 -0.78
C TYR A 53 -11.51 4.66 0.52
N LYS A 54 -11.65 5.33 1.67
CA LYS A 54 -11.60 4.72 3.01
C LYS A 54 -12.55 3.54 3.17
N THR A 55 -13.78 3.65 2.68
CA THR A 55 -14.77 2.57 2.76
C THR A 55 -14.34 1.35 1.94
N ILE A 56 -13.82 1.58 0.74
CA ILE A 56 -13.32 0.51 -0.14
C ILE A 56 -12.09 -0.16 0.49
N ILE A 57 -11.12 0.63 0.94
CA ILE A 57 -9.90 0.13 1.57
C ILE A 57 -10.21 -0.72 2.80
N LYS A 58 -11.12 -0.26 3.67
CA LYS A 58 -11.56 -1.03 4.84
C LYS A 58 -12.21 -2.35 4.45
N ARG A 59 -13.17 -2.32 3.52
CA ARG A 59 -13.87 -3.53 3.06
C ARG A 59 -12.92 -4.55 2.44
N VAL A 60 -11.99 -4.10 1.60
CA VAL A 60 -10.98 -4.99 0.98
C VAL A 60 -10.03 -5.55 2.03
N GLY A 61 -9.56 -4.71 2.97
CA GLY A 61 -8.71 -5.15 4.06
C GLY A 61 -9.36 -6.22 4.94
N GLU A 62 -10.61 -5.99 5.35
CA GLU A 62 -11.39 -6.97 6.11
C GLU A 62 -11.61 -8.27 5.31
N ARG A 63 -12.00 -8.17 4.04
CA ARG A 63 -12.23 -9.35 3.19
C ARG A 63 -10.98 -10.19 2.98
N LEU A 64 -9.82 -9.56 2.83
CA LEU A 64 -8.56 -10.23 2.52
C LEU A 64 -7.65 -10.44 3.75
N CYS A 65 -8.13 -10.10 4.95
CA CYS A 65 -7.38 -10.15 6.20
C CYS A 65 -6.04 -9.39 6.15
N VAL A 66 -6.07 -8.17 5.60
CA VAL A 66 -4.95 -7.24 5.50
C VAL A 66 -5.33 -5.93 6.19
N GLU A 67 -4.43 -5.35 6.97
CA GLU A 67 -4.69 -4.08 7.64
C GLU A 67 -5.01 -2.97 6.64
N PRO A 68 -6.15 -2.27 6.77
CA PRO A 68 -6.51 -1.14 5.90
C PRO A 68 -5.45 -0.04 5.87
N ALA A 69 -4.73 0.16 6.98
CA ALA A 69 -3.63 1.11 7.08
C ALA A 69 -2.46 0.76 6.15
N LEU A 70 -2.15 -0.53 5.98
CA LEU A 70 -1.12 -0.99 5.04
C LEU A 70 -1.51 -0.68 3.60
N ILE A 71 -2.76 -0.98 3.22
CA ILE A 71 -3.28 -0.70 1.88
C ILE A 71 -3.25 0.81 1.61
N ALA A 72 -3.69 1.63 2.56
CA ALA A 72 -3.64 3.10 2.44
C ALA A 72 -2.20 3.62 2.30
N GLY A 73 -1.25 3.09 3.08
CA GLY A 73 0.17 3.45 2.98
C GLY A 73 0.76 3.15 1.60
N ILE A 74 0.41 2.00 1.01
CA ILE A 74 0.79 1.64 -0.36
C ILE A 74 0.15 2.63 -1.35
N ILE A 75 -1.15 2.90 -1.25
CA ILE A 75 -1.83 3.84 -2.17
C ILE A 75 -1.22 5.25 -2.10
N SER A 76 -0.85 5.73 -0.90
CA SER A 76 -0.16 7.02 -0.71
C SER A 76 1.17 7.01 -1.46
N ARG A 77 1.99 5.97 -1.26
CA ARG A 77 3.29 5.84 -1.92
C ARG A 77 3.19 5.73 -3.44
N GLU A 78 2.25 4.93 -3.94
CA GLU A 78 2.16 4.58 -5.36
C GLU A 78 1.50 5.67 -6.22
N SER A 79 0.57 6.43 -5.66
CA SER A 79 -0.26 7.33 -6.48
C SER A 79 -0.64 8.65 -5.82
N HIS A 80 -0.19 8.90 -4.58
CA HIS A 80 -0.72 9.97 -3.74
C HIS A 80 -2.25 9.96 -3.69
N ALA A 81 -2.83 8.77 -3.47
CA ALA A 81 -4.27 8.53 -3.54
C ALA A 81 -4.90 9.03 -4.86
N GLY A 82 -4.24 8.73 -5.98
CA GLY A 82 -4.67 9.10 -7.32
C GLY A 82 -4.23 10.48 -7.82
N LYS A 83 -3.73 11.37 -6.95
CA LYS A 83 -3.31 12.73 -7.36
C LYS A 83 -2.16 12.73 -8.37
N ALA A 84 -1.31 11.70 -8.34
CA ALA A 84 -0.18 11.57 -9.26
C ALA A 84 -0.55 10.93 -10.62
N LEU A 85 -1.80 10.47 -10.80
CA LEU A 85 -2.20 9.69 -11.96
C LEU A 85 -2.81 10.56 -13.06
N ARG A 86 -2.66 10.12 -14.31
CA ARG A 86 -3.40 10.66 -15.47
C ARG A 86 -4.29 9.56 -16.04
N ASN A 87 -5.61 9.72 -15.89
CA ASN A 87 -6.61 8.71 -16.27
C ASN A 87 -6.32 7.31 -15.70
N GLY A 88 -5.83 7.27 -14.45
CA GLY A 88 -5.46 6.03 -13.77
C GLY A 88 -4.08 5.47 -14.12
N LEU A 89 -3.33 6.08 -15.05
CA LEU A 89 -1.98 5.64 -15.40
C LEU A 89 -0.91 6.44 -14.65
N GLY A 90 0.10 5.74 -14.14
CA GLY A 90 1.36 6.28 -13.62
C GLY A 90 2.56 5.52 -14.23
N ASP A 91 3.76 5.70 -13.67
CA ASP A 91 4.99 4.99 -14.06
C ASP A 91 5.23 4.86 -15.58
N ASN A 92 5.28 6.01 -16.27
CA ASN A 92 5.44 6.08 -17.73
C ASN A 92 4.37 5.26 -18.49
N GLY A 93 3.19 5.11 -17.91
CA GLY A 93 2.04 4.40 -18.48
C GLY A 93 1.99 2.90 -18.17
N ASN A 94 2.86 2.35 -17.33
CA ASN A 94 2.86 0.92 -16.99
C ASN A 94 2.04 0.58 -15.74
N GLY A 95 2.11 1.44 -14.72
CA GLY A 95 1.35 1.29 -13.49
C GLY A 95 -0.09 1.76 -13.67
N PHE A 96 -1.04 0.96 -13.20
CA PHE A 96 -2.46 1.27 -13.27
C PHE A 96 -3.11 1.37 -11.90
N GLY A 97 -3.93 2.41 -11.72
CA GLY A 97 -4.80 2.66 -10.59
C GLY A 97 -4.13 2.96 -9.25
N LEU A 98 -4.93 3.03 -8.20
CA LEU A 98 -4.50 3.51 -6.87
C LEU A 98 -3.29 2.77 -6.29
N MET A 99 -3.18 1.46 -6.56
CA MET A 99 -2.08 0.60 -6.11
C MET A 99 -1.05 0.28 -7.22
N GLN A 100 -1.05 1.02 -8.34
CA GLN A 100 -0.11 0.89 -9.46
C GLN A 100 0.20 -0.55 -9.89
N VAL A 101 -0.84 -1.31 -10.24
CA VAL A 101 -0.67 -2.67 -10.78
C VAL A 101 0.02 -2.58 -12.14
N ASP A 102 1.18 -3.25 -12.28
CA ASP A 102 1.96 -3.23 -13.51
C ASP A 102 1.31 -4.10 -14.59
N LYS A 103 0.82 -3.44 -15.65
CA LYS A 103 0.12 -4.08 -16.77
C LYS A 103 1.00 -5.03 -17.60
N ARG A 104 2.34 -4.96 -17.45
CA ARG A 104 3.29 -5.85 -18.13
C ARG A 104 3.28 -7.26 -17.54
N TYR A 105 2.89 -7.39 -16.27
CA TYR A 105 2.89 -8.66 -15.54
C TYR A 105 1.48 -9.14 -15.17
N HIS A 106 0.48 -8.25 -15.23
CA HIS A 106 -0.88 -8.55 -14.80
C HIS A 106 -1.93 -8.00 -15.76
N THR A 107 -2.97 -8.79 -16.03
CA THR A 107 -4.18 -8.30 -16.68
C THR A 107 -4.94 -7.40 -15.71
N ILE A 108 -5.11 -6.13 -16.06
CA ILE A 108 -5.79 -5.12 -15.24
C ILE A 108 -7.28 -5.44 -15.07
N LYS A 109 -7.79 -5.29 -13.84
CA LYS A 109 -9.20 -5.52 -13.49
C LYS A 109 -9.86 -4.26 -12.93
N GLY A 110 -11.05 -3.95 -13.43
CA GLY A 110 -11.88 -2.86 -12.92
C GLY A 110 -11.38 -1.46 -13.29
N ALA A 111 -12.07 -0.44 -12.78
CA ALA A 111 -11.65 0.95 -12.93
C ALA A 111 -10.50 1.28 -11.97
N TRP A 112 -9.66 2.25 -12.34
CA TRP A 112 -8.41 2.61 -11.66
C TRP A 112 -8.56 2.93 -10.15
N ASN A 113 -9.75 3.34 -9.72
CA ASN A 113 -10.11 3.69 -8.35
C ASN A 113 -11.22 2.79 -7.74
N SER A 114 -11.52 1.66 -8.38
CA SER A 114 -12.61 0.76 -7.97
C SER A 114 -12.19 -0.22 -6.87
N GLU A 115 -13.18 -0.78 -6.16
CA GLU A 115 -12.95 -1.90 -5.23
C GLU A 115 -12.30 -3.10 -5.93
N THR A 116 -12.68 -3.40 -7.17
CA THR A 116 -12.08 -4.47 -7.97
C THR A 116 -10.58 -4.26 -8.15
N HIS A 117 -10.15 -3.01 -8.41
CA HIS A 117 -8.74 -2.67 -8.56
C HIS A 117 -7.97 -2.79 -7.24
N VAL A 118 -8.52 -2.22 -6.15
CA VAL A 118 -7.89 -2.31 -4.81
C VAL A 118 -7.79 -3.77 -4.35
N THR A 119 -8.77 -4.60 -4.69
CA THR A 119 -8.74 -6.05 -4.44
C THR A 119 -7.61 -6.71 -5.20
N GLN A 120 -7.48 -6.45 -6.50
CA GLN A 120 -6.40 -7.00 -7.32
C GLN A 120 -5.02 -6.63 -6.77
N GLY A 121 -4.79 -5.34 -6.47
CA GLY A 121 -3.51 -4.89 -5.91
C GLY A 121 -3.19 -5.56 -4.58
N THR A 122 -4.20 -5.75 -3.72
CA THR A 122 -4.04 -6.42 -2.42
C THR A 122 -3.78 -7.92 -2.57
N GLU A 123 -4.42 -8.61 -3.52
CA GLU A 123 -4.13 -10.03 -3.83
C GLU A 123 -2.69 -10.24 -4.31
N ILE A 124 -2.18 -9.32 -5.15
CA ILE A 124 -0.79 -9.33 -5.61
C ILE A 124 0.16 -9.15 -4.42
N LEU A 125 -0.11 -8.18 -3.55
CA LEU A 125 0.63 -7.98 -2.30
C LEU A 125 0.67 -9.25 -1.45
N ILE A 126 -0.48 -9.90 -1.24
CA ILE A 126 -0.58 -11.16 -0.47
C ILE A 126 0.28 -12.26 -1.12
N SER A 127 0.24 -12.41 -2.44
CA SER A 127 1.07 -13.39 -3.16
C SER A 127 2.57 -13.14 -2.94
N MET A 128 2.96 -11.87 -2.98
CA MET A 128 4.33 -11.45 -2.72
C MET A 128 4.76 -11.70 -1.26
N ILE A 129 3.91 -11.40 -0.28
CA ILE A 129 4.15 -11.72 1.13
C ILE A 129 4.32 -13.23 1.31
N LYS A 130 3.42 -14.05 0.76
CA LYS A 130 3.51 -15.52 0.83
C LYS A 130 4.82 -16.05 0.21
N THR A 131 5.33 -15.40 -0.82
CA THR A 131 6.64 -15.72 -1.41
C THR A 131 7.77 -15.46 -0.40
N ILE A 132 7.76 -14.33 0.31
CA ILE A 132 8.72 -14.05 1.39
C ILE A 132 8.58 -15.03 2.55
N GLN A 133 7.36 -15.38 2.95
CA GLN A 133 7.10 -16.38 4.01
C GLN A 133 7.73 -17.74 3.69
N LYS A 134 7.62 -18.19 2.43
CA LYS A 134 8.26 -19.42 1.96
C LYS A 134 9.77 -19.32 1.94
N LYS A 135 10.32 -18.16 1.55
CA LYS A 135 11.76 -17.94 1.46
C LYS A 135 12.42 -17.80 2.83
N PHE A 136 11.73 -17.21 3.80
CA PHE A 136 12.22 -16.95 5.15
C PHE A 136 11.23 -17.45 6.21
N PRO A 137 11.07 -18.78 6.36
CA PRO A 137 10.07 -19.36 7.27
C PRO A 137 10.37 -19.11 8.75
N HIS A 138 11.62 -18.81 9.11
CA HIS A 138 12.03 -18.53 10.49
C HIS A 138 11.80 -17.07 10.92
N TRP A 139 11.46 -16.18 9.97
CA TRP A 139 11.12 -14.80 10.30
C TRP A 139 9.72 -14.72 10.90
N THR A 140 9.52 -13.78 11.81
CA THR A 140 8.18 -13.42 12.28
C THR A 140 7.33 -12.87 11.12
N LYS A 141 6.00 -12.91 11.26
CA LYS A 141 5.10 -12.33 10.24
C LYS A 141 5.40 -10.86 9.97
N ASP A 142 5.71 -10.09 11.02
CA ASP A 142 6.02 -8.66 10.90
C ASP A 142 7.34 -8.43 10.13
N GLN A 143 8.35 -9.29 10.34
CA GLN A 143 9.59 -9.28 9.55
C GLN A 143 9.35 -9.69 8.08
N GLN A 144 8.51 -10.68 7.82
CA GLN A 144 8.15 -11.12 6.47
C GLN A 144 7.40 -10.01 5.72
N LEU A 145 6.47 -9.35 6.39
CA LEU A 145 5.75 -8.19 5.84
C LEU A 145 6.73 -7.06 5.53
N LYS A 146 7.57 -6.65 6.50
CA LYS A 146 8.61 -5.63 6.29
C LYS A 146 9.54 -5.99 5.12
N GLY A 147 9.96 -7.24 5.05
CA GLY A 147 10.84 -7.74 3.99
C GLY A 147 10.25 -7.55 2.60
N LYS A 148 8.92 -7.68 2.45
CA LYS A 148 8.28 -7.36 1.16
C LYS A 148 8.15 -5.86 0.91
N LEU A 149 7.86 -5.05 1.93
CA LEU A 149 7.68 -3.60 1.76
C LEU A 149 8.99 -2.85 1.47
N GLN A 150 10.14 -3.43 1.81
CA GLN A 150 11.47 -2.86 1.56
C GLN A 150 12.14 -3.35 0.27
N ALA A 151 11.57 -4.36 -0.38
CA ALA A 151 12.09 -4.97 -1.61
C ALA A 151 11.41 -4.40 -2.85
#